data_AF-A0A249SVV4-F1
#
_entry.id   AF-A0A249SVV4-F1
#
_cell.length_a   1.000
_cell.length_b   1.000
_cell.length_c   1.000
_cell.angle_alpha   90.00
_cell.angle_beta   90.00
_cell.angle_gamma   90.00
#
_symmetry.space_group_name_H-M   'P 1'
#
loop_
_entity.id
_entity.type
_entity.pdbx_description
1 polymer ?
#
loop_
_entity_poly.entity_id
_entity_poly.type
_entity_poly.pdbx_seq_one_letter_code
_entity_poly.pdbx_strand_id
1 'polypeptide(L)'
;MDNFSNCIFRILAATANKPNIIPLDTKYIHTPAAQMDALVLDGIIEKCLLGLATPEEETILFTAAPIYPLLQVEIDAVENTIEKIALAEAPLPPVPIKQQLFQQIRKESEYIHASYSTGNDSYTYIDVPSAEERYISVHKGWKTLVVVLFLLISLSLMVSLFYFFKYKQQSAGRKPAATEQAGH
;
A
#
# COMPACT_ATOMS: atom_id res chain seq x y z
N MET A 1 15.97 -6.04 14.35
CA MET A 1 15.19 -5.05 13.57
C MET A 1 15.50 -3.65 14.11
N ASP A 2 16.79 -3.33 14.29
CA ASP A 2 17.20 -2.28 15.25
C ASP A 2 17.99 -1.16 14.55
N ASN A 3 18.35 -1.38 13.28
CA ASN A 3 19.11 -0.42 12.46
C ASN A 3 18.21 0.65 11.85
N PHE A 4 16.99 0.30 11.43
CA PHE A 4 16.03 1.26 10.87
C PHE A 4 15.55 2.26 11.93
N SER A 5 15.30 1.79 13.15
CA SER A 5 14.88 2.65 14.27
C SER A 5 16.01 3.53 14.80
N ASN A 6 17.28 3.08 14.71
CA ASN A 6 18.45 3.89 15.05
C ASN A 6 18.72 5.00 14.01
N CYS A 7 18.50 4.75 12.71
CA CYS A 7 18.60 5.80 11.69
C CYS A 7 17.58 6.91 11.92
N ILE A 8 16.31 6.56 12.19
CA ILE A 8 15.27 7.56 12.48
C ILE A 8 15.64 8.44 13.69
N PHE A 9 16.16 7.85 14.77
CA PHE A 9 16.55 8.62 15.96
C PHE A 9 17.76 9.52 15.73
N ARG A 10 18.73 9.12 14.89
CA ARG A 10 19.90 9.94 14.57
C ARG A 10 19.57 11.10 13.64
N ILE A 11 18.64 10.91 12.70
CA ILE A 11 18.17 11.98 11.82
C ILE A 11 17.35 13.01 12.61
N LEU A 12 16.52 12.57 13.57
CA LEU A 12 15.75 13.48 14.43
C LEU A 12 16.64 14.36 15.33
N ALA A 13 17.83 13.87 15.73
CA ALA A 13 18.80 14.66 16.47
C ALA A 13 19.55 15.68 15.57
N ALA A 14 19.66 15.42 14.26
CA ALA A 14 20.31 16.32 13.31
C ALA A 14 19.41 17.51 12.90
N THR A 15 18.08 17.41 13.05
CA THR A 15 17.16 18.50 12.68
C THR A 15 17.17 19.69 13.66
N ALA A 16 17.89 19.59 14.78
CA ALA A 16 17.99 20.66 15.78
C ALA A 16 19.13 21.66 15.51
N ASN A 17 20.00 21.40 14.53
CA ASN A 17 21.06 22.32 14.15
C ASN A 17 20.66 23.13 12.90
N LYS A 18 20.61 24.45 13.08
CA LYS A 18 20.25 25.50 12.12
C LYS A 18 20.75 25.20 10.69
N PRO A 19 19.94 25.38 9.63
CA PRO A 19 20.35 25.01 8.28
C PRO A 19 21.46 25.95 7.79
N ASN A 20 22.68 25.42 7.73
CA ASN A 20 23.73 26.01 6.93
C ASN A 20 23.40 25.66 5.47
N ILE A 21 22.97 26.65 4.71
CA ILE A 21 22.72 26.52 3.28
C ILE A 21 24.10 26.36 2.62
N ILE A 22 24.53 25.10 2.48
CA ILE A 22 25.70 24.71 1.69
C ILE A 22 25.18 24.49 0.25
N PRO A 23 25.88 25.00 -0.78
CA PRO A 23 25.37 24.97 -2.15
C PRO A 23 25.19 23.53 -2.62
N LEU A 24 23.93 23.17 -2.91
CA LEU A 24 23.57 21.95 -3.62
C LEU A 24 24.38 21.89 -4.92
N ASP A 25 25.19 20.85 -5.07
CA ASP A 25 25.85 20.55 -6.32
C ASP A 25 24.78 20.51 -7.42
N THR A 26 25.03 21.27 -8.49
CA THR A 26 24.06 21.69 -9.51
C THR A 26 23.67 20.55 -10.45
N LYS A 27 24.02 19.29 -10.12
CA LYS A 27 23.88 18.12 -10.98
C LYS A 27 22.44 17.60 -11.10
N TYR A 28 21.55 17.94 -10.16
CA TYR A 28 20.19 17.39 -10.10
C TYR A 28 19.08 18.41 -10.39
N ILE A 29 19.42 19.56 -10.95
CA ILE A 29 18.46 20.65 -11.22
C ILE A 29 17.85 20.52 -12.61
N HIS A 30 17.30 19.37 -13.00
CA HIS A 30 16.42 19.30 -14.17
C HIS A 30 15.46 18.11 -14.08
N THR A 31 14.16 18.41 -14.10
CA THR A 31 13.02 17.52 -14.40
C THR A 31 12.78 16.36 -13.42
N PRO A 32 11.56 16.24 -12.83
CA PRO A 32 11.25 15.22 -11.81
C PRO A 32 11.46 13.77 -12.28
N ALA A 33 11.28 13.49 -13.57
CA ALA A 33 11.53 12.17 -14.14
C ALA A 33 13.04 11.83 -14.23
N ALA A 34 13.88 12.79 -14.59
CA ALA A 34 15.33 12.58 -14.71
C ALA A 34 15.99 12.42 -13.33
N GLN A 35 15.38 12.99 -12.28
CA GLN A 35 15.83 12.79 -10.91
C GLN A 35 15.63 11.34 -10.45
N MET A 36 14.47 10.73 -10.75
CA MET A 36 14.22 9.32 -10.42
C MET A 36 15.23 8.40 -11.10
N ASP A 37 15.42 8.56 -12.41
CA ASP A 37 16.35 7.72 -13.16
C ASP A 37 17.77 7.84 -12.62
N ALA A 38 18.22 9.05 -12.24
CA ALA A 38 19.52 9.25 -11.64
C ALA A 38 19.69 8.55 -10.28
N LEU A 39 18.65 8.51 -9.43
CA LEU A 39 18.71 7.79 -8.15
C LEU A 39 18.84 6.27 -8.35
N VAL A 40 18.11 5.72 -9.32
CA VAL A 40 18.18 4.29 -9.66
C VAL A 40 19.53 3.97 -10.33
N LEU A 41 20.00 4.81 -11.25
CA LEU A 41 21.24 4.57 -11.99
C LEU A 41 22.50 4.75 -11.14
N ASP A 42 22.49 5.66 -10.15
CA ASP A 42 23.63 5.96 -9.30
C ASP A 42 23.81 4.95 -8.15
N GLY A 43 22.88 3.99 -8.03
CA GLY A 43 22.90 2.93 -7.03
C GLY A 43 22.80 3.48 -5.60
N ILE A 44 22.12 4.61 -5.43
CA ILE A 44 21.96 5.27 -4.12
C ILE A 44 21.13 4.38 -3.19
N ILE A 45 20.16 3.65 -3.74
CA ILE A 45 19.28 2.74 -3.00
C ILE A 45 20.09 1.64 -2.33
N GLU A 46 20.94 0.94 -3.08
CA GLU A 46 21.79 -0.15 -2.62
C GLU A 46 22.78 0.34 -1.56
N LYS A 47 23.44 1.47 -1.82
CA LYS A 47 24.35 2.09 -0.85
C LYS A 47 23.60 2.45 0.44
N CYS A 48 22.37 2.95 0.34
CA CYS A 48 21.57 3.32 1.49
C CYS A 48 21.15 2.08 2.30
N LEU A 49 20.64 1.04 1.64
CA LEU A 49 20.21 -0.20 2.29
C LEU A 49 21.37 -0.94 2.96
N LEU A 50 22.56 -0.89 2.36
CA LEU A 50 23.77 -1.49 2.91
C LEU A 50 24.44 -0.61 3.98
N GLY A 51 23.94 0.61 4.22
CA GLY A 51 24.52 1.56 5.18
C GLY A 51 25.87 2.15 4.75
N LEU A 52 26.14 2.17 3.44
CA LEU A 52 27.33 2.75 2.81
C LEU A 52 27.10 4.16 2.26
N ALA A 53 25.84 4.59 2.18
CA ALA A 53 25.47 5.93 1.70
C ALA A 53 25.95 7.04 2.65
N THR A 54 26.26 8.18 2.05
CA THR A 54 26.51 9.41 2.80
C THR A 54 25.18 9.95 3.38
N PRO A 55 25.22 10.73 4.47
CA PRO A 55 24.00 11.28 5.07
C PRO A 55 23.25 12.23 4.12
N GLU A 56 23.94 12.81 3.14
CA GLU A 56 23.35 13.63 2.08
C GLU A 56 22.50 12.79 1.12
N GLU A 57 23.05 11.68 0.62
CA GLU A 57 22.36 10.73 -0.24
C GLU A 57 21.13 10.11 0.44
N GLU A 58 21.23 9.77 1.73
CA GLU A 58 20.11 9.25 2.52
C GLU A 58 18.96 10.27 2.60
N THR A 59 19.29 11.55 2.79
CA THR A 59 18.29 12.63 2.84
C THR A 59 17.60 12.82 1.49
N ILE A 60 18.35 12.72 0.39
CA ILE A 60 17.81 12.80 -0.98
C ILE A 60 16.82 11.65 -1.20
N LEU A 61 17.20 10.41 -0.86
CA LEU A 61 16.34 9.23 -1.02
C LEU A 61 15.08 9.32 -0.16
N PHE A 62 15.21 9.71 1.12
CA PHE A 62 14.08 9.81 2.05
C PHE A 62 13.08 10.90 1.64
N THR A 63 13.57 12.00 1.06
CA THR A 63 12.71 13.07 0.54
C THR A 63 12.01 12.65 -0.77
N ALA A 64 12.68 11.86 -1.61
CA ALA A 64 12.14 11.40 -2.90
C ALA A 64 11.16 10.21 -2.77
N ALA A 65 11.38 9.31 -1.80
CA ALA A 65 10.59 8.11 -1.57
C ALA A 65 9.06 8.33 -1.42
N PRO A 66 8.56 9.36 -0.73
CA PRO A 66 7.11 9.63 -0.67
C PRO A 66 6.56 10.29 -1.94
N ILE A 67 7.40 10.90 -2.77
CA ILE A 67 7.00 11.64 -3.98
C ILE A 67 6.81 10.69 -5.17
N TYR A 68 7.64 9.65 -5.25
CA TYR A 68 7.68 8.73 -6.40
C TYR A 68 7.31 7.30 -5.98
N PRO A 69 6.07 6.83 -6.25
CA PRO A 69 5.68 5.46 -5.91
C PRO A 69 6.45 4.41 -6.73
N LEU A 70 6.96 4.76 -7.91
CA LEU A 70 7.80 3.86 -8.72
C LEU A 70 9.18 3.62 -8.07
N LEU A 71 9.71 4.62 -7.35
CA LEU A 71 10.95 4.49 -6.60
C LEU A 71 10.81 3.50 -5.44
N GLN A 72 9.63 3.43 -4.81
CA GLN A 72 9.33 2.44 -3.76
C GLN A 72 9.41 1.01 -4.30
N VAL A 73 8.90 0.78 -5.51
CA VAL A 73 8.97 -0.55 -6.16
C VAL A 73 10.42 -0.98 -6.37
N GLU A 74 11.30 -0.05 -6.74
CA GLU A 74 12.72 -0.34 -6.90
C GLU A 74 13.40 -0.59 -5.54
N ILE A 75 13.08 0.20 -4.51
CA ILE A 75 13.56 -0.02 -3.14
C ILE A 75 13.17 -1.42 -2.65
N ASP A 76 11.91 -1.80 -2.81
CA ASP A 76 11.40 -3.12 -2.42
C ASP A 76 12.10 -4.25 -3.19
N ALA A 77 12.39 -4.06 -4.48
CA ALA A 77 13.07 -5.03 -5.32
C ALA A 77 14.52 -5.28 -4.86
N VAL A 78 15.24 -4.19 -4.53
CA VAL A 78 16.60 -4.25 -3.99
C VAL A 78 16.60 -4.88 -2.59
N GLU A 79 15.68 -4.48 -1.72
CA GLU A 79 15.55 -5.04 -0.36
C GLU A 79 15.35 -6.56 -0.40
N ASN A 80 14.40 -7.03 -1.22
CA ASN A 80 14.12 -8.45 -1.38
C ASN A 80 15.34 -9.23 -1.91
N THR A 81 16.12 -8.62 -2.80
CA THR A 81 17.36 -9.23 -3.30
C THR A 81 18.40 -9.37 -2.19
N ILE A 82 18.60 -8.33 -1.38
CA ILE A 82 19.51 -8.35 -0.23
C ILE A 82 19.05 -9.36 0.81
N GLU A 83 17.75 -9.40 1.12
CA GLU A 83 17.17 -10.37 2.07
C GLU A 83 17.45 -11.80 1.64
N LYS A 84 17.22 -12.14 0.36
CA LYS A 84 17.49 -13.47 -0.18
C LYS A 84 18.95 -13.87 -0.03
N ILE A 85 19.88 -12.96 -0.33
CA ILE A 85 21.32 -13.21 -0.19
C ILE A 85 21.67 -13.41 1.28
N ALA A 86 21.20 -12.52 2.16
CA ALA A 86 21.45 -12.58 3.59
C ALA A 86 20.92 -13.88 4.21
N LEU A 87 19.73 -14.34 3.82
CA LEU A 87 19.14 -15.59 4.29
C LEU A 87 19.85 -16.84 3.74
N ALA A 88 20.28 -16.80 2.48
CA ALA A 88 21.02 -17.91 1.87
C ALA A 88 22.38 -18.14 2.53
N GLU A 89 23.03 -17.07 3.00
CA GLU A 89 24.35 -17.10 3.62
C GLU A 89 24.32 -17.10 5.16
N ALA A 90 23.14 -17.06 5.78
CA ALA A 90 22.99 -16.93 7.23
C ALA A 90 23.51 -18.18 7.97
N PRO A 91 24.49 -18.04 8.90
CA PRO A 91 24.87 -19.13 9.77
C PRO A 91 23.76 -19.42 10.80
N LEU A 92 23.59 -20.69 11.20
CA LEU A 92 22.66 -21.02 12.28
C LEU A 92 23.09 -20.33 13.58
N PRO A 93 22.16 -19.64 14.27
CA PRO A 93 22.50 -18.98 15.53
C PRO A 93 22.87 -20.02 16.60
N PRO A 94 23.86 -19.74 17.46
CA PRO A 94 24.17 -20.60 18.59
C PRO A 94 22.95 -20.84 19.48
N VAL A 95 22.69 -22.12 19.80
CA VAL A 95 21.59 -22.56 20.67
C VAL A 95 21.45 -21.77 21.98
N PRO A 96 22.53 -21.46 22.75
CA PRO A 96 22.36 -20.76 24.02
C PRO A 96 21.83 -19.33 23.86
N ILE A 97 22.30 -18.60 22.84
CA ILE A 97 21.87 -17.21 22.58
C ILE A 97 20.39 -17.20 22.15
N LYS A 98 20.02 -18.13 21.27
CA LYS A 98 18.62 -18.31 20.85
C LYS A 98 17.71 -18.53 22.06
N GLN A 99 18.07 -19.44 22.96
CA GLN A 99 17.27 -19.74 24.15
C GLN A 99 17.15 -18.55 25.10
N GLN A 100 18.24 -17.80 25.33
CA GLN A 100 18.23 -16.60 26.17
C GLN A 100 17.30 -15.54 25.58
N LEU A 101 17.37 -15.29 24.27
CA LEU A 101 16.50 -14.34 23.59
C LEU A 101 15.02 -14.74 23.70
N PHE A 102 14.68 -16.00 23.43
CA PHE A 102 13.30 -16.48 23.57
C PHE A 102 12.77 -16.41 25.01
N GLN A 103 13.64 -16.64 26.00
CA GLN A 103 13.27 -16.45 27.41
C GLN A 103 13.03 -14.98 27.74
N GLN A 104 13.83 -14.07 27.20
CA GLN A 104 13.63 -12.63 27.39
C GLN A 104 12.32 -12.16 26.76
N ILE A 105 12.06 -12.53 25.51
CA ILE A 105 10.80 -12.21 24.81
C ILE A 105 9.60 -12.74 25.60
N ARG A 106 9.69 -13.98 26.11
CA ARG A 106 8.62 -14.55 26.95
C ARG A 106 8.39 -13.73 28.21
N LYS A 107 9.45 -13.36 28.93
CA LYS A 107 9.35 -12.55 30.15
C LYS A 107 8.75 -11.17 29.88
N GLU A 108 9.13 -10.51 28.79
CA GLU A 108 8.57 -9.23 28.36
C GLU A 108 7.07 -9.37 28.06
N SER A 109 6.66 -10.44 27.35
CA SER A 109 5.24 -10.71 27.09
C SER A 109 4.44 -11.04 28.35
N GLU A 110 5.02 -11.77 29.30
CA GLU A 110 4.39 -12.09 30.59
C GLU A 110 4.28 -10.85 31.49
N TYR A 111 5.27 -9.96 31.49
CA TYR A 111 5.22 -8.68 32.20
C TYR A 111 4.11 -7.77 31.66
N ILE A 112 3.99 -7.68 30.34
CA ILE A 112 2.88 -6.98 29.70
C ILE A 112 1.56 -7.61 30.16
N HIS A 113 1.36 -8.93 30.06
CA HIS A 113 0.12 -9.58 30.50
C HIS A 113 -0.18 -9.43 32.01
N ALA A 114 0.83 -9.48 32.89
CA ALA A 114 0.65 -9.34 34.33
C ALA A 114 0.25 -7.90 34.73
N SER A 115 0.78 -6.88 34.03
CA SER A 115 0.41 -5.48 34.26
C SER A 115 -1.06 -5.19 33.92
N TYR A 116 -1.66 -5.93 32.98
CA TYR A 116 -3.08 -5.80 32.63
C TYR A 116 -4.02 -6.57 33.58
N SER A 117 -3.51 -7.51 34.39
CA SER A 117 -4.34 -8.37 35.25
C SER A 117 -4.61 -7.82 36.66
N THR A 118 -3.98 -6.71 37.06
CA THR A 118 -4.22 -6.05 38.38
C THR A 118 -5.29 -4.95 38.31
N GLY A 119 -5.85 -4.69 37.12
CA GLY A 119 -7.03 -3.85 36.94
C GLY A 119 -8.28 -4.71 36.88
N ASN A 120 -9.10 -4.64 37.93
CA ASN A 120 -10.46 -5.17 37.93
C ASN A 120 -11.28 -4.42 36.86
N ASP A 121 -11.41 -4.95 35.64
CA ASP A 121 -12.56 -4.77 34.74
C ASP A 121 -12.36 -5.43 33.36
N SER A 122 -13.42 -6.12 32.92
CA SER A 122 -13.82 -6.38 31.53
C SER A 122 -12.73 -6.81 30.51
N TYR A 123 -12.81 -8.08 30.10
CA TYR A 123 -12.25 -8.63 28.87
C TYR A 123 -12.14 -7.57 27.75
N THR A 124 -10.93 -7.09 27.51
CA THR A 124 -10.61 -6.31 26.32
C THR A 124 -9.62 -7.15 25.54
N TYR A 125 -10.10 -7.70 24.44
CA TYR A 125 -9.27 -8.32 23.42
C TYR A 125 -8.28 -7.26 22.95
N ILE A 126 -6.99 -7.45 23.24
CA ILE A 126 -5.94 -6.60 22.68
C ILE A 126 -5.68 -7.18 21.29
N ASP A 127 -6.36 -6.62 20.29
CA ASP A 127 -5.93 -6.75 18.91
C ASP A 127 -4.52 -6.18 18.81
N VAL A 128 -3.55 -7.08 18.69
CA VAL A 128 -2.20 -6.75 18.22
C VAL A 128 -2.41 -6.01 16.89
N PRO A 129 -1.91 -4.79 16.69
CA PRO A 129 -1.93 -4.20 15.37
C PRO A 129 -0.94 -5.02 14.54
N SER A 130 -1.47 -6.05 13.85
CA SER A 130 -0.77 -6.75 12.80
C SER A 130 -0.20 -5.68 11.88
N ALA A 131 1.14 -5.61 11.84
CA ALA A 131 1.80 -5.09 10.66
C ALA A 131 1.17 -5.87 9.50
N GLU A 132 0.43 -5.14 8.66
CA GLU A 132 -0.44 -5.68 7.60
C GLU A 132 -1.91 -5.95 7.97
N GLU A 133 -2.61 -4.95 8.50
CA GLU A 133 -4.03 -4.79 8.16
C GLU A 133 -4.34 -3.34 7.73
N ARG A 134 -3.96 -3.01 6.48
CA ARG A 134 -4.78 -2.09 5.68
C ARG A 134 -6.13 -2.76 5.44
N TYR A 135 -6.96 -2.90 6.49
CA TYR A 135 -8.38 -2.97 6.28
C TYR A 135 -8.78 -1.58 5.78
N ILE A 136 -8.64 -1.37 4.47
CA ILE A 136 -9.60 -0.52 3.77
C ILE A 136 -10.93 -1.10 4.21
N SER A 137 -11.57 -0.42 5.16
CA SER A 137 -12.95 -0.67 5.55
C SER A 137 -13.73 -0.48 4.26
N VAL A 138 -13.88 -1.57 3.50
CA VAL A 138 -14.70 -1.61 2.31
C VAL A 138 -16.08 -1.37 2.87
N HIS A 139 -16.47 -0.10 2.80
CA HIS A 139 -17.57 0.52 3.54
C HIS A 139 -18.71 -0.49 3.69
N LYS A 140 -19.26 -0.62 4.91
CA LYS A 140 -20.51 -1.38 5.17
C LYS A 140 -21.65 -1.08 4.17
N GLY A 141 -21.55 0.01 3.40
CA GLY A 141 -22.42 0.37 2.29
C GLY A 141 -22.25 -0.40 0.97
N TRP A 142 -21.23 -1.26 0.76
CA TRP A 142 -21.12 -2.01 -0.50
C TRP A 142 -22.31 -2.96 -0.73
N LYS A 143 -22.79 -3.59 0.36
CA LYS A 143 -24.00 -4.44 0.33
C LYS A 143 -25.22 -3.60 -0.04
N THR A 144 -25.33 -2.39 0.50
CA THR A 144 -26.42 -1.46 0.17
C THR A 144 -26.34 -1.00 -1.29
N LEU A 145 -25.15 -0.71 -1.81
CA LEU A 145 -24.93 -0.32 -3.20
C LEU A 145 -25.35 -1.44 -4.18
N VAL A 146 -24.98 -2.69 -3.89
CA VAL A 146 -25.40 -3.85 -4.69
C VAL A 146 -26.92 -4.01 -4.69
N VAL A 147 -27.57 -3.86 -3.54
CA VAL A 147 -29.04 -3.97 -3.43
C VAL A 147 -29.75 -2.87 -4.22
N VAL A 148 -29.30 -1.61 -4.12
CA VAL A 148 -29.88 -0.48 -4.85
C VAL A 148 -29.68 -0.66 -6.36
N LEU A 149 -28.50 -1.08 -6.80
CA LEU A 149 -28.22 -1.34 -8.22
C LEU A 149 -29.12 -2.46 -8.77
N PHE A 150 -29.30 -3.54 -8.01
CA PHE A 150 -30.15 -4.66 -8.43
C PHE A 150 -31.63 -4.24 -8.57
N LEU A 151 -32.12 -3.39 -7.67
CA LEU A 151 -33.47 -2.82 -7.77
C LEU A 151 -33.61 -1.92 -9.00
N LEU A 152 -32.65 -1.04 -9.27
CA LEU A 152 -32.63 -0.17 -10.46
C LEU A 152 -32.65 -0.98 -11.76
N ILE A 153 -31.83 -2.04 -11.85
CA ILE A 153 -31.79 -2.93 -13.02
C ILE A 153 -33.13 -3.65 -13.18
N SER A 154 -33.70 -4.20 -12.11
CA SER A 154 -34.98 -4.91 -12.15
C SER A 154 -36.13 -4.01 -12.61
N LEU A 155 -36.22 -2.78 -12.07
CA LEU A 155 -37.20 -1.77 -12.49
C LEU A 155 -37.02 -1.36 -13.95
N SER A 156 -35.79 -1.10 -14.38
CA SER A 156 -35.47 -0.74 -15.77
C SER A 156 -35.86 -1.85 -16.75
N LEU A 157 -35.55 -3.11 -16.43
CA LEU A 157 -35.97 -4.25 -17.26
C LEU A 157 -37.50 -4.38 -17.30
N MET A 158 -38.19 -4.27 -16.16
CA MET A 158 -39.65 -4.36 -16.12
C MET A 158 -40.32 -3.31 -17.03
N VAL A 159 -39.84 -2.07 -16.97
CA VAL A 159 -40.34 -0.99 -17.84
C VAL A 159 -40.01 -1.29 -19.31
N SER A 160 -38.78 -1.70 -19.61
CA SER A 160 -38.34 -2.01 -20.97
C SER A 160 -39.16 -3.14 -21.61
N LEU A 161 -39.37 -4.24 -20.89
CA LEU A 161 -40.22 -5.34 -21.36
C LEU A 161 -41.68 -4.90 -21.53
N PHE A 162 -42.23 -4.12 -20.59
CA PHE A 162 -43.59 -3.62 -20.68
C PHE A 162 -43.80 -2.77 -21.95
N TYR A 163 -42.88 -1.85 -22.23
CA TYR A 163 -42.92 -1.06 -23.45
C TYR A 163 -42.75 -1.95 -24.69
N PHE A 164 -41.80 -2.88 -24.69
CA PHE A 164 -41.60 -3.80 -25.82
C PHE A 164 -42.86 -4.60 -26.16
N PHE A 165 -43.56 -5.14 -25.16
CA PHE A 165 -44.82 -5.85 -25.36
C PHE A 165 -45.91 -4.93 -25.90
N LYS A 166 -46.03 -3.70 -25.37
CA LYS A 166 -46.96 -2.68 -25.88
C LYS A 166 -46.65 -2.31 -27.34
N TYR A 167 -45.39 -2.08 -27.70
CA TYR A 167 -44.97 -1.80 -29.07
C TYR A 167 -45.24 -2.98 -30.02
N LYS A 168 -45.00 -4.22 -29.58
CA LYS A 168 -45.34 -5.43 -30.35
C LYS A 168 -46.84 -5.58 -30.58
N GLN A 169 -47.67 -5.28 -29.58
CA GLN A 169 -49.13 -5.31 -29.75
C GLN A 169 -49.63 -4.26 -30.75
N GLN A 170 -49.02 -3.07 -30.78
CA GLN A 170 -49.39 -2.02 -31.73
C GLN A 170 -48.92 -2.33 -33.16
N SER A 171 -47.76 -2.96 -33.32
CA SER A 171 -47.24 -3.36 -34.65
C SER A 171 -47.92 -4.60 -35.22
N ALA A 172 -48.48 -5.48 -34.39
CA ALA A 172 -49.37 -6.56 -34.84
C ALA A 172 -50.71 -6.05 -35.41
N GLY A 173 -51.09 -4.80 -35.13
CA GLY A 173 -52.26 -4.14 -35.72
C GLY A 173 -51.99 -3.41 -37.05
N ARG A 174 -50.72 -3.21 -37.43
CA ARG A 174 -50.35 -2.59 -38.70
C ARG A 174 -50.08 -3.68 -39.73
N LYS A 175 -51.16 -4.18 -40.34
CA LYS A 175 -51.04 -5.00 -41.57
C LYS A 175 -50.19 -4.19 -42.58
N PRO A 176 -49.15 -4.78 -43.21
CA PRO A 176 -48.50 -4.11 -44.32
C PRO A 176 -49.56 -3.88 -45.38
N ALA A 177 -49.88 -2.61 -45.64
CA ALA A 177 -50.66 -2.23 -46.79
C ALA A 177 -49.88 -2.75 -48.00
N ALA A 178 -50.42 -3.79 -48.62
CA ALA A 178 -49.88 -4.36 -49.83
C ALA A 178 -49.69 -3.23 -50.84
N THR A 179 -48.49 -3.24 -51.41
CA THR A 179 -48.02 -2.33 -52.44
C THR A 179 -48.93 -2.46 -53.65
N GLU A 180 -49.90 -1.56 -53.77
CA GLU A 180 -50.70 -1.40 -54.99
C GLU A 180 -50.04 -0.32 -55.86
N GLN A 181 -49.42 -0.82 -56.94
CA GLN A 181 -49.27 -0.20 -58.26
C GLN A 181 -48.41 1.07 -58.42
N ALA A 182 -47.32 0.92 -59.18
CA ALA A 182 -47.03 1.73 -60.36
C ALA A 182 -45.83 1.13 -61.13
N GLY A 183 -46.12 0.30 -62.12
CA GLY A 183 -45.18 -0.11 -63.17
C GLY A 183 -45.93 0.04 -64.50
N HIS A 184 -45.78 1.21 -65.09
CA HIS A 184 -46.24 1.58 -66.43
C HIS A 184 -45.05 1.53 -67.39
#